data_AF-A0A932GCS3-F1
#
_entry.id   AF-A0A932GCS3-F1
#
_cell.length_a   1.000
_cell.length_b   1.000
_cell.length_c   1.000
_cell.angle_alpha   90.00
_cell.angle_beta   90.00
_cell.angle_gamma   90.00
#
_symmetry.space_group_name_H-M   'P 1'
#
loop_
_entity.id
_entity.type
_entity.pdbx_description
1 polymer ?
#
loop_
_entity_poly.entity_id
_entity_poly.type
_entity_poly.pdbx_seq_one_letter_code
_entity_poly.pdbx_strand_id
1 'polypeptide(L)' 'MKYESGKPALYRSSKKTQRGFCPKCGSTLFALDDDSKYICMTITTLRDKNKIIPEFESFKENSPKWNTRF' A
#
# COMPACT_ATOMS: atom_id res chain seq x y z
N MET A 1 4.46 4.76 -15.24
CA MET A 1 5.16 3.97 -14.20
C MET A 1 6.34 3.27 -14.85
N LYS A 2 7.53 3.31 -14.23
CA LYS A 2 8.73 2.61 -14.68
C LYS A 2 9.12 1.59 -13.61
N TYR A 3 9.54 0.40 -14.04
CA TYR A 3 9.97 -0.68 -13.14
C TYR A 3 11.39 -1.11 -13.49
N GLU A 4 12.22 -1.34 -12.47
CA GLU A 4 13.64 -1.69 -12.66
C GLU A 4 13.89 -3.22 -12.76
N SER A 5 13.06 -4.05 -12.12
CA SER A 5 13.34 -5.49 -11.98
C SER A 5 12.11 -6.42 -12.15
N GLY A 6 11.13 -5.98 -12.95
CA GLY A 6 9.93 -6.75 -13.27
C GLY A 6 8.63 -5.99 -13.01
N LYS A 7 7.57 -6.34 -13.75
CA LYS A 7 6.25 -5.73 -13.56
C LYS A 7 5.52 -6.37 -12.37
N PRO A 8 4.86 -5.59 -11.51
CA PRO A 8 4.02 -6.12 -10.45
C PRO A 8 2.78 -6.81 -11.02
N ALA A 9 2.28 -7.82 -10.31
CA ALA A 9 0.96 -8.37 -10.58
C ALA A 9 -0.10 -7.39 -10.08
N LEU A 10 -1.07 -7.05 -10.93
CA LEU A 10 -2.14 -6.10 -10.59
C LEU A 10 -3.46 -6.84 -10.31
N TYR A 11 -4.12 -6.49 -9.22
CA TYR A 11 -5.44 -7.01 -8.85
C TYR A 11 -6.42 -5.86 -8.59
N ARG A 12 -7.59 -5.87 -9.24
CA ARG A 12 -8.65 -4.86 -9.10
C ARG A 12 -9.45 -5.16 -7.82
N SER A 13 -9.05 -4.52 -6.72
CA SER A 13 -9.62 -4.77 -5.39
C SER A 13 -10.94 -4.03 -5.11
N SER A 14 -11.26 -3.01 -5.91
CA SER A 14 -12.53 -2.27 -5.84
C SER A 14 -12.86 -1.73 -7.23
N LYS A 15 -14.02 -1.09 -7.39
CA LYS A 15 -14.37 -0.40 -8.66
C LYS A 15 -13.30 0.63 -9.06
N LYS A 16 -12.69 1.31 -8.10
CA LYS A 16 -11.77 2.44 -8.33
C LYS A 16 -10.29 2.15 -8.03
N THR A 17 -9.95 0.99 -7.50
CA THR A 17 -8.59 0.74 -6.96
C THR A 17 -8.00 -0.57 -7.46
N GLN A 18 -6.78 -0.51 -7.99
CA GLN A 18 -5.91 -1.66 -8.23
C GLN A 18 -4.81 -1.74 -7.18
N ARG A 19 -4.41 -2.96 -6.82
CA ARG A 19 -3.29 -3.23 -5.92
C ARG A 19 -2.20 -3.97 -6.67
N GLY A 20 -0.95 -3.53 -6.47
CA GLY A 20 0.24 -4.17 -7.02
C GLY A 20 0.86 -5.13 -6.02
N PHE A 21 1.23 -6.31 -6.49
CA PHE A 21 1.88 -7.37 -5.70
C PHE A 21 3.17 -7.84 -6.34
N CYS A 22 4.13 -8.28 -5.51
CA CYS A 22 5.32 -8.95 -6.00
C CYS A 22 4.93 -10.33 -6.59
N PRO A 23 5.22 -10.61 -7.87
CA PRO A 23 4.84 -11.88 -8.50
C PRO A 23 5.62 -13.08 -7.95
N LYS A 24 6.69 -12.86 -7.17
CA LYS A 24 7.51 -13.95 -6.60
C LYS A 24 7.08 -14.35 -5.19
N CYS A 25 6.80 -13.38 -4.32
CA CYS A 25 6.52 -13.63 -2.89
C CYS A 25 5.12 -13.18 -2.45
N GLY A 26 4.33 -12.56 -3.33
CA GLY A 26 2.97 -12.13 -3.03
C GLY A 26 2.86 -10.89 -2.13
N SER A 27 3.97 -10.26 -1.72
CA SER A 27 3.93 -9.05 -0.89
C SER A 27 3.22 -7.89 -1.59
N THR A 28 2.39 -7.16 -0.86
CA THR A 28 1.76 -5.92 -1.34
C THR A 28 2.80 -4.83 -1.55
N LEU A 29 2.74 -4.16 -2.71
CA LEU A 29 3.69 -3.12 -3.09
C LEU A 29 3.04 -1.73 -3.02
N PHE A 30 1.89 -1.57 -3.64
CA PHE A 30 1.20 -0.27 -3.72
C PHE A 30 -0.29 -0.44 -4.03
N ALA A 31 -1.04 0.65 -3.92
CA ALA A 31 -2.37 0.84 -4.49
C ALA A 31 -2.37 1.98 -5.51
N LEU A 32 -3.15 1.79 -6.57
CA LEU A 32 -3.43 2.75 -7.63
C LEU A 32 -4.91 3.02 -7.63
N ASP A 33 -5.28 4.26 -7.36
CA ASP A 33 -6.65 4.72 -7.51
C ASP A 33 -6.81 5.33 -8.90
N ASP A 34 -7.92 5.00 -9.57
CA ASP A 34 -8.29 5.59 -10.85
C ASP A 34 -8.36 7.13 -10.70
N ASP A 35 -7.89 7.86 -11.72
CA ASP A 35 -7.82 9.32 -11.77
C ASP A 35 -6.96 10.01 -10.69
N SER A 36 -6.22 9.25 -9.87
CA SER A 36 -5.29 9.80 -8.90
C SER A 36 -3.96 10.20 -9.55
N LYS A 37 -3.42 11.35 -9.12
CA LYS A 37 -2.03 11.75 -9.43
C LYS A 37 -1.01 11.09 -8.50
N TYR A 38 -1.47 10.42 -7.45
CA TYR A 38 -0.64 9.83 -6.40
C TYR A 38 -0.70 8.31 -6.40
N ILE A 39 0.37 7.68 -5.96
CA ILE A 39 0.46 6.23 -5.71
C ILE A 39 0.59 6.02 -4.21
N CYS A 40 -0.28 5.17 -3.65
CA CYS A 40 -0.21 4.79 -2.24
C CYS A 40 0.78 3.64 -2.08
N MET A 41 1.95 3.90 -1.48
CA MET A 41 2.99 2.89 -1.30
C MET A 41 2.85 2.13 0.03
N THR A 42 3.19 0.84 0.02
CA THR A 42 3.32 0.06 1.26
C THR A 42 4.64 0.43 1.93
N ILE A 43 4.58 1.05 3.12
CA ILE A 43 5.76 1.64 3.80
C ILE A 43 6.95 0.66 3.96
N THR A 44 6.68 -0.62 4.17
CA THR A 44 7.71 -1.66 4.35
C THR A 44 8.49 -1.99 3.08
N THR A 45 8.06 -1.49 1.91
CA THR A 45 8.79 -1.63 0.64
C THR A 45 9.88 -0.59 0.45
N LEU A 46 9.90 0.46 1.29
CA LEU A 46 10.88 1.54 1.21
C LEU A 46 12.19 1.15 1.92
N ARG A 47 13.31 1.52 1.32
CA ARG A 47 14.65 1.25 1.87
C ARG A 47 14.85 1.90 3.24
N ASP A 48 14.56 3.19 3.33
CA ASP A 48 14.68 3.98 4.56
C ASP A 48 13.33 4.17 5.26
N LYS A 49 12.54 3.10 5.39
CA LYS A 49 11.18 3.13 5.97
C LYS A 49 11.08 3.83 7.34
N ASN A 50 12.13 3.76 8.16
CA ASN A 50 12.16 4.35 9.50
C ASN A 50 12.22 5.89 9.49
N LYS A 51 12.46 6.51 8.33
CA LYS A 51 12.42 7.98 8.18
C LYS A 51 11.00 8.52 8.00
N ILE A 52 10.00 7.64 7.85
CA ILE A 52 8.60 8.03 7.68
C ILE A 52 7.88 7.77 9.00
N ILE A 53 7.39 8.84 9.60
CA ILE A 53 6.58 8.81 10.82
C ILE A 53 5.11 8.89 10.39
N PRO A 54 4.27 7.88 10.70
CA PRO A 54 2.84 7.96 10.40
C PRO A 54 2.19 9.11 11.17
N GLU A 55 1.53 10.01 10.45
CA GLU A 55 0.83 11.16 11.05
C GLU A 55 -0.65 10.86 11.36
N PHE A 56 -1.27 9.96 10.58
CA PHE A 56 -2.69 9.66 10.66
C PHE A 56 -2.97 8.16 10.48
N GLU A 57 -4.05 7.68 11.10
CA GLU A 57 -4.57 6.31 10.95
C GLU A 57 -6.02 6.38 10.45
N SER A 58 -6.25 5.91 9.22
CA SER A 58 -7.59 5.82 8.65
C SER A 58 -8.39 4.68 9.28
N PHE A 59 -9.72 4.83 9.33
CA PHE A 59 -10.66 3.81 9.82
C PHE A 59 -10.45 3.37 11.28
N LYS A 60 -9.96 4.28 12.15
CA LYS A 60 -9.73 4.00 13.57
C LYS A 60 -10.96 3.41 14.28
N GLU A 61 -12.15 3.87 13.92
CA GLU A 61 -13.43 3.37 14.46
C GLU A 61 -13.69 1.88 14.16
N ASN A 62 -13.11 1.37 13.08
CA ASN A 62 -13.21 -0.04 12.66
C ASN A 62 -11.93 -0.83 12.99
N SER A 63 -11.08 -0.32 13.87
CA SER A 63 -9.85 -1.00 14.24
C SER A 63 -10.14 -2.32 15.00
N PRO A 64 -9.30 -3.35 14.82
CA PRO A 64 -9.43 -4.58 15.60
C PRO A 64 -9.34 -4.31 17.10
N LYS A 65 -10.10 -5.04 17.93
CA LYS A 65 -10.14 -4.83 19.40
C LYS A 65 -8.78 -4.91 20.10
N TRP A 66 -7.81 -5.62 19.53
CA TRP A 66 -6.46 -5.73 20.08
C TRP A 66 -5.59 -4.50 19.77
N ASN A 67 -6.01 -3.61 18.88
CA ASN A 67 -5.36 -2.33 18.61
C ASN A 67 -5.71 -1.32 19.73
N THR A 68 -5.25 -1.60 20.94
CA THR A 68 -5.53 -0.83 22.16
C THR A 68 -4.63 0.41 22.29
N ARG A 69 -4.32 1.09 21.18
CA ARG A 69 -3.51 2.32 21.21
C ARG A 69 -4.33 3.42 21.92
N PHE A 70 -4.04 3.61 23.21
CA PHE A 70 -4.48 4.75 24.02
C PHE A 70 -3.74 6.02 23.58
#